data_AF-A0A172TA27-F1
#
_entry.id   AF-A0A172TA27-F1
#
_cell.length_a   1.000
_cell.length_b   1.000
_cell.length_c   1.000
_cell.angle_alpha   90.00
_cell.angle_beta   90.00
_cell.angle_gamma   90.00
#
_symmetry.space_group_name_H-M   'P 1'
#
loop_
_entity.id
_entity.type
_entity.pdbx_description
1 polymer ?
#
loop_
_entity_poly.entity_id
_entity_poly.type
_entity_poly.pdbx_seq_one_letter_code
_entity_poly.pdbx_strand_id
1 'polypeptide(L)'
;MTPAPVSELLLEYQGYVLAYRLRAAVGGRVAPPGEQLPLSGYAARRLERQELARSLIRVGLAPGRMADLDRLSDELMFGFWLNPSEVAAFLRAAIRQGSHPALGDPDAFAALLTPGEQGRLGRAGVRLVCAHHLTCLTLAAPMLDPDSLASVWKRVEATTPPLFIDALFAEEESGRG
;
A
#
# COMPACT_ATOMS: atom_id res chain seq x y z
N MET A 1 -18.75 16.64 -4.45
CA MET A 1 -17.63 15.97 -3.76
C MET A 1 -16.36 16.52 -4.39
N THR A 2 -15.55 17.24 -3.61
CA THR A 2 -14.29 17.81 -4.07
C THR A 2 -13.39 16.67 -4.56
N PRO A 3 -12.71 16.78 -5.73
CA PRO A 3 -11.72 15.79 -6.11
C PRO A 3 -10.72 15.65 -4.95
N ALA A 4 -10.38 14.40 -4.61
CA ALA A 4 -9.29 14.12 -3.69
C ALA A 4 -8.06 14.94 -4.12
N PRO A 5 -7.44 15.74 -3.22
CA PRO A 5 -6.27 16.51 -3.55
C PRO A 5 -5.20 15.59 -4.14
N VAL A 6 -4.42 16.09 -5.12
CA VAL A 6 -3.39 15.30 -5.83
C VAL A 6 -2.43 14.60 -4.84
N SER A 7 -2.17 15.23 -3.69
CA SER A 7 -1.39 14.64 -2.60
C SER A 7 -1.92 13.30 -2.09
N GLU A 8 -3.24 13.09 -2.03
CA GLU A 8 -3.84 11.81 -1.60
C GLU A 8 -3.55 10.71 -2.62
N LEU A 9 -3.64 11.02 -3.93
CA LEU A 9 -3.29 10.06 -4.98
C LEU A 9 -1.82 9.63 -4.90
N LEU A 10 -0.91 10.59 -4.66
CA LEU A 10 0.52 10.30 -4.56
C LEU A 10 0.85 9.45 -3.33
N LEU A 11 0.21 9.72 -2.19
CA LEU A 11 0.34 8.90 -0.99
C LEU A 11 -0.25 7.50 -1.20
N GLU A 12 -1.39 7.39 -1.87
CA GLU A 12 -2.02 6.12 -2.24
C GLU A 12 -1.09 5.29 -3.14
N TYR A 13 -0.52 5.90 -4.18
CA TYR A 13 0.45 5.27 -5.06
C TYR A 13 1.70 4.80 -4.31
N GLN A 14 2.23 5.63 -3.39
CA GLN A 14 3.35 5.24 -2.54
C GLN A 14 3.02 4.03 -1.66
N GLY A 15 1.82 3.99 -1.09
CA GLY A 15 1.31 2.83 -0.36
C GLY A 15 1.25 1.58 -1.24
N TYR A 16 0.76 1.72 -2.48
CA TYR A 16 0.76 0.64 -3.47
C TYR A 16 2.17 0.13 -3.76
N VAL A 17 3.14 1.00 -4.04
CA VAL A 17 4.51 0.58 -4.35
C VAL A 17 5.14 -0.21 -3.20
N LEU A 18 4.97 0.25 -1.96
CA LEU A 18 5.47 -0.51 -0.81
C LEU A 18 4.75 -1.83 -0.60
N ALA A 19 3.42 -1.87 -0.78
CA ALA A 19 2.67 -3.11 -0.67
C ALA A 19 3.11 -4.13 -1.72
N TYR A 20 3.35 -3.66 -2.96
CA TYR A 20 3.85 -4.48 -4.05
C TYR A 20 5.22 -5.06 -3.71
N ARG A 21 6.18 -4.21 -3.29
CA ARG A 21 7.55 -4.64 -2.97
C ARG A 21 7.57 -5.60 -1.79
N LEU A 22 6.78 -5.34 -0.75
CA LEU A 22 6.66 -6.27 0.38
C LEU A 22 6.12 -7.63 -0.08
N ARG A 23 5.01 -7.64 -0.83
CA ARG A 23 4.40 -8.87 -1.35
C ARG A 23 5.34 -9.63 -2.29
N ALA A 24 6.09 -8.93 -3.13
CA ALA A 24 7.10 -9.51 -3.99
C ALA A 24 8.26 -10.14 -3.19
N ALA A 25 8.72 -9.47 -2.12
CA ALA A 25 9.77 -9.98 -1.25
C ALA A 25 9.33 -11.22 -0.45
N VAL A 26 8.08 -11.25 0.04
CA VAL A 26 7.52 -12.45 0.68
C VAL A 26 7.37 -13.60 -0.34
N GLY A 27 6.93 -13.29 -1.56
CA GLY A 27 6.84 -14.25 -2.65
C GLY A 27 5.66 -15.23 -2.55
N GLY A 28 5.79 -16.31 -3.32
CA GLY A 28 4.82 -17.40 -3.46
C GLY A 28 3.37 -16.94 -3.69
N ARG A 29 2.40 -17.37 -2.87
CA ARG A 29 0.97 -17.10 -3.08
C ARG A 29 0.55 -15.66 -2.81
N VAL A 30 1.38 -14.86 -2.15
CA VAL A 30 1.08 -13.44 -1.91
C VAL A 30 1.79 -12.53 -2.90
N ALA A 31 2.66 -13.08 -3.75
CA ALA A 31 3.35 -12.34 -4.80
C ALA A 31 2.32 -11.69 -5.76
N PRO A 32 2.53 -10.43 -6.16
CA PRO A 32 1.64 -9.77 -7.12
C PRO A 32 1.67 -10.50 -8.48
N PRO A 33 0.51 -10.68 -9.15
CA PRO A 33 0.46 -11.29 -10.47
C PRO A 33 0.85 -10.26 -11.54
N GLY A 34 2.14 -10.11 -11.80
CA GLY A 34 2.66 -9.22 -12.85
C GLY A 34 3.58 -8.13 -12.32
N GLU A 35 3.97 -7.23 -13.22
CA GLU A 35 4.90 -6.14 -12.92
C GLU A 35 4.26 -5.02 -12.10
N GLN A 36 5.10 -4.26 -11.40
CA GLN A 36 4.68 -3.08 -10.65
C GLN A 36 4.17 -2.00 -11.61
N LEU A 37 2.96 -1.49 -11.37
CA LEU A 37 2.40 -0.42 -12.20
C LEU A 37 3.20 0.89 -12.03
N PRO A 38 3.53 1.58 -13.13
CA PRO A 38 3.99 2.96 -13.07
C PRO A 38 2.85 3.89 -12.62
N LEU A 39 3.17 5.11 -12.18
CA LEU A 39 2.20 6.06 -11.64
C LEU A 39 1.00 6.29 -12.59
N SER A 40 1.27 6.46 -13.88
CA SER A 40 0.22 6.66 -14.90
C SER A 40 -0.68 5.43 -15.05
N GLY A 41 -0.10 4.22 -15.02
CA GLY A 41 -0.84 2.96 -15.06
C GLY A 41 -1.71 2.77 -13.83
N TYR A 42 -1.16 3.05 -12.64
CA TYR A 42 -1.90 3.04 -11.39
C TYR A 42 -3.07 4.04 -11.41
N ALA A 43 -2.82 5.27 -11.84
CA ALA A 43 -3.85 6.31 -11.92
C ALA A 43 -5.00 5.91 -12.87
N ALA A 44 -4.67 5.33 -14.03
CA ALA A 44 -5.68 4.84 -14.98
C ALA A 44 -6.55 3.74 -14.37
N ARG A 45 -5.92 2.72 -13.76
CA ARG A 45 -6.62 1.62 -13.07
C ARG A 45 -7.47 2.11 -11.89
N ARG A 46 -6.97 3.09 -11.14
CA ARG A 46 -7.71 3.72 -10.04
C ARG A 46 -8.97 4.42 -10.53
N LEU A 47 -8.90 5.14 -11.65
CA LEU A 47 -10.07 5.78 -12.28
C LEU A 47 -11.09 4.74 -12.74
N GLU A 48 -10.64 3.63 -13.34
CA GLU A 48 -11.48 2.50 -13.72
C GLU A 48 -12.22 1.93 -12.50
N ARG A 49 -11.50 1.67 -11.40
CA ARG A 49 -12.08 1.21 -10.12
C ARG A 49 -13.13 2.18 -9.59
N GLN A 50 -12.84 3.49 -9.62
CA GLN A 50 -13.77 4.51 -9.12
C GLN A 50 -15.04 4.58 -9.96
N GLU A 51 -14.93 4.50 -11.28
CA GLU A 51 -16.09 4.51 -12.16
C GLU A 51 -16.95 3.27 -11.93
N LEU A 52 -16.33 2.10 -11.76
CA LEU A 52 -17.03 0.87 -11.43
C LEU A 52 -17.78 0.99 -10.09
N ALA A 53 -17.12 1.48 -9.04
CA ALA A 53 -17.74 1.71 -7.74
C ALA A 53 -18.92 2.68 -7.80
N ARG A 54 -18.81 3.78 -8.56
CA ARG A 54 -19.93 4.72 -8.79
C ARG A 54 -21.08 4.07 -9.55
N SER A 55 -20.78 3.24 -10.54
CA SER A 55 -21.79 2.55 -11.33
C SER A 55 -22.63 1.58 -10.48
N LEU A 56 -22.02 0.92 -9.50
CA LEU A 56 -22.71 0.04 -8.55
C LEU A 56 -23.72 0.79 -7.70
N ILE A 57 -23.36 1.99 -7.21
CA ILE A 57 -24.26 2.84 -6.42
C ILE A 57 -25.46 3.29 -7.26
N ARG A 58 -25.24 3.59 -8.54
CA ARG A 58 -26.26 4.17 -9.43
C ARG A 58 -27.21 3.14 -10.05
N VAL A 59 -26.69 1.99 -10.47
CA VAL A 59 -27.40 1.04 -11.35
C VAL A 59 -27.68 -0.30 -10.65
N GLY A 60 -27.10 -0.53 -9.46
CA GLY A 60 -27.24 -1.77 -8.72
C GLY A 60 -26.24 -2.86 -9.12
N LEU A 61 -26.25 -3.97 -8.38
CA LEU A 61 -25.30 -5.07 -8.48
C LEU A 61 -25.60 -5.99 -9.68
N ALA A 62 -25.17 -5.58 -10.88
CA ALA A 62 -25.11 -6.52 -11.99
C ALA A 62 -24.12 -7.66 -11.66
N PRO A 63 -24.44 -8.94 -11.97
CA PRO A 63 -23.53 -10.06 -11.80
C PRO A 63 -22.20 -9.81 -12.52
N GLY A 64 -21.07 -10.05 -11.85
CA GLY A 64 -19.72 -9.84 -12.40
C GLY A 64 -19.10 -8.47 -12.07
N ARG A 65 -19.88 -7.40 -11.88
CA ARG A 65 -19.32 -6.07 -11.56
C ARG A 65 -18.68 -5.99 -10.17
N MET A 66 -19.13 -6.81 -9.23
CA MET A 66 -18.45 -6.93 -7.93
C MET A 66 -17.10 -7.62 -8.08
N ALA A 67 -17.03 -8.71 -8.85
CA ALA A 67 -15.79 -9.45 -9.08
C ALA A 67 -14.73 -8.59 -9.81
N ASP A 68 -15.15 -7.74 -10.75
CA ASP A 68 -14.26 -6.77 -11.39
C ASP A 68 -13.75 -5.71 -10.42
N LEU A 69 -14.59 -5.24 -9.49
CA LEU A 69 -14.21 -4.28 -8.47
C LEU A 69 -13.23 -4.90 -7.47
N ASP A 70 -13.47 -6.14 -7.08
CA ASP A 70 -12.58 -6.90 -6.20
C ASP A 70 -11.23 -7.12 -6.88
N ARG A 71 -11.22 -7.60 -8.13
CA ARG A 71 -10.00 -7.78 -8.93
C ARG A 71 -9.20 -6.49 -9.07
N LEU A 72 -9.85 -5.37 -9.38
CA LEU A 72 -9.16 -4.07 -9.47
C LEU A 72 -8.66 -3.60 -8.10
N SER A 73 -9.40 -3.86 -7.03
CA SER A 73 -8.96 -3.53 -5.66
C SER A 73 -7.74 -4.35 -5.26
N ASP A 74 -7.68 -5.63 -5.65
CA ASP A 74 -6.53 -6.51 -5.43
C ASP A 74 -5.31 -6.09 -6.25
N GLU A 75 -5.49 -5.81 -7.55
CA GLU A 75 -4.42 -5.33 -8.46
C GLU A 75 -3.80 -4.03 -7.93
N LEU A 76 -4.64 -3.11 -7.46
CA LEU A 76 -4.23 -1.81 -6.91
C LEU A 76 -3.76 -1.89 -5.46
N MET A 77 -3.90 -3.04 -4.80
CA MET A 77 -3.71 -3.21 -3.35
C MET A 77 -4.44 -2.13 -2.56
N PHE A 78 -5.64 -1.79 -3.05
CA PHE A 78 -6.36 -0.59 -2.65
C PHE A 78 -6.75 -0.68 -1.18
N GLY A 79 -6.27 0.27 -0.36
CA GLY A 79 -6.54 0.28 1.07
C GLY A 79 -5.86 -0.83 1.87
N PHE A 80 -4.93 -1.59 1.27
CA PHE A 80 -4.26 -2.73 1.90
C PHE A 80 -3.74 -2.41 3.31
N TRP A 81 -2.93 -1.36 3.46
CA TRP A 81 -2.30 -0.99 4.73
C TRP A 81 -3.29 -0.62 5.85
N LEU A 82 -4.50 -0.20 5.47
CA LEU A 82 -5.50 0.33 6.39
C LEU A 82 -6.71 -0.61 6.52
N ASN A 83 -6.65 -1.82 5.96
CA ASN A 83 -7.70 -2.83 6.05
C ASN A 83 -7.22 -4.01 6.92
N PRO A 84 -7.64 -4.08 8.20
CA PRO A 84 -7.25 -5.15 9.12
C PRO A 84 -7.45 -6.57 8.57
N SER A 85 -8.55 -6.81 7.84
CA SER A 85 -8.87 -8.11 7.25
C SER A 85 -7.88 -8.50 6.15
N GLU A 86 -7.52 -7.55 5.27
CA GLU A 86 -6.54 -7.76 4.20
C GLU A 86 -5.15 -7.98 4.75
N VAL A 87 -4.73 -7.18 5.74
CA VAL A 87 -3.45 -7.36 6.43
C VAL A 87 -3.41 -8.74 7.11
N ALA A 88 -4.49 -9.15 7.78
CA ALA A 88 -4.56 -10.46 8.43
C ALA A 88 -4.50 -11.61 7.41
N ALA A 89 -5.22 -11.51 6.28
CA ALA A 89 -5.19 -12.50 5.22
C ALA A 89 -3.77 -12.63 4.62
N PHE A 90 -3.13 -11.49 4.33
CA PHE A 90 -1.75 -11.44 3.85
C PHE A 90 -0.77 -12.08 4.85
N LEU A 91 -0.79 -11.69 6.12
CA LEU A 91 0.12 -12.23 7.14
C LEU A 91 -0.06 -13.74 7.33
N ARG A 92 -1.30 -14.23 7.40
CA ARG A 92 -1.58 -15.68 7.47
C ARG A 92 -1.02 -16.41 6.25
N ALA A 93 -1.14 -15.84 5.06
CA ALA A 93 -0.58 -16.43 3.85
C ALA A 93 0.95 -16.37 3.81
N ALA A 94 1.57 -15.30 4.30
CA ALA A 94 3.02 -15.16 4.41
C ALA A 94 3.62 -16.17 5.41
N ILE A 95 3.01 -16.33 6.59
CA ILE A 95 3.46 -17.29 7.61
C ILE A 95 3.43 -18.72 7.06
N ARG A 96 2.37 -19.10 6.33
CA ARG A 96 2.27 -20.43 5.68
C ARG A 96 3.37 -20.69 4.64
N GLN A 97 4.09 -19.66 4.20
CA GLN A 97 5.12 -19.75 3.17
C GLN A 97 6.55 -19.60 3.74
N GLY A 98 6.69 -19.60 5.07
CA GLY A 98 7.99 -19.46 5.74
C GLY A 98 8.27 -18.08 6.31
N SER A 99 7.31 -17.13 6.23
CA SER A 99 7.47 -15.74 6.67
C SER A 99 8.55 -14.98 5.88
N HIS A 100 8.77 -13.71 6.24
CA HIS A 100 9.85 -12.88 5.69
C HIS A 100 10.31 -11.86 6.75
N PRO A 101 11.62 -11.57 6.90
CA PRO A 101 12.12 -10.64 7.92
C PRO A 101 11.48 -9.24 7.86
N ALA A 102 11.21 -8.74 6.65
CA ALA A 102 10.55 -7.44 6.45
C ALA A 102 9.14 -7.35 7.08
N LEU A 103 8.54 -8.43 7.58
CA LEU A 103 7.26 -8.36 8.29
C LEU A 103 7.37 -7.89 9.74
N GLY A 104 8.58 -7.82 10.31
CA GLY A 104 8.77 -7.43 11.71
C GLY A 104 10.10 -6.78 12.04
N ASP A 105 11.11 -6.90 11.19
CA ASP A 105 12.41 -6.25 11.35
C ASP A 105 12.46 -4.93 10.56
N PRO A 106 12.62 -3.77 11.23
CA PRO A 106 12.74 -2.47 10.56
C PRO A 106 13.87 -2.38 9.53
N ASP A 107 15.02 -3.02 9.76
CA ASP A 107 16.16 -2.94 8.83
C ASP A 107 15.88 -3.76 7.57
N ALA A 108 15.26 -4.94 7.73
CA ALA A 108 14.79 -5.73 6.60
C ALA A 108 13.64 -5.05 5.84
N PHE A 109 12.76 -4.31 6.53
CA PHE A 109 11.73 -3.50 5.87
C PHE A 109 12.37 -2.34 5.10
N ALA A 110 13.37 -1.67 5.67
CA ALA A 110 14.09 -0.58 5.01
C ALA A 110 14.78 -1.05 3.72
N ALA A 111 15.18 -2.32 3.62
CA ALA A 111 15.73 -2.90 2.40
C ALA A 111 14.73 -2.99 1.22
N LEU A 112 13.42 -2.77 1.46
CA LEU A 112 12.41 -2.61 0.40
C LEU A 112 12.48 -1.23 -0.27
N LEU A 113 13.18 -0.28 0.33
CA LEU A 113 13.40 1.06 -0.21
C LEU A 113 14.63 1.04 -1.11
N THR A 114 14.54 1.72 -2.25
CA THR A 114 15.71 1.89 -3.12
C THR A 114 16.76 2.78 -2.45
N PRO A 115 18.04 2.71 -2.87
CA PRO A 115 19.06 3.62 -2.36
C PRO A 115 18.70 5.11 -2.56
N GLY A 116 18.03 5.46 -3.67
CA GLY A 116 17.58 6.83 -3.95
C GLY A 116 16.49 7.30 -2.98
N GLU A 117 15.51 6.44 -2.69
CA GLU A 117 14.46 6.69 -1.71
C GLU A 117 15.03 6.85 -0.29
N GLN A 118 15.95 5.97 0.11
CA GLN A 118 16.64 6.07 1.39
C GLN A 118 17.46 7.37 1.51
N GLY A 119 18.13 7.77 0.42
CA GLY A 119 18.85 9.03 0.32
C GLY A 119 17.95 10.25 0.53
N ARG A 120 16.80 10.30 -0.15
CA ARG A 120 15.81 11.40 0.00
C ARG A 120 15.21 11.45 1.40
N LEU A 121 14.90 10.30 1.99
CA LEU A 121 14.32 10.22 3.33
C LEU A 121 15.32 10.57 4.45
N GLY A 122 16.59 10.27 4.22
CA GLY A 122 17.60 10.20 5.27
C GLY A 122 17.23 9.19 6.36
N ARG A 123 18.09 9.06 7.37
CA ARG A 123 17.91 8.07 8.45
C ARG A 123 16.60 8.24 9.23
N ALA A 124 16.20 9.49 9.49
CA ALA A 124 14.98 9.77 10.24
C ALA A 124 13.72 9.42 9.44
N GLY A 125 13.68 9.77 8.15
CA GLY A 125 12.57 9.43 7.27
C GLY A 125 12.42 7.93 7.05
N VAL A 126 13.53 7.19 6.87
CA VAL A 126 13.49 5.72 6.74
C VAL A 126 12.88 5.09 7.99
N ARG A 127 13.28 5.52 9.20
CA ARG A 127 12.68 5.03 10.45
C ARG A 127 11.19 5.34 10.54
N LEU A 128 10.77 6.53 10.12
CA LEU A 128 9.35 6.90 10.11
C LEU A 128 8.55 6.01 9.17
N VAL A 129 9.04 5.77 7.95
CA VAL A 129 8.40 4.89 6.95
C VAL A 129 8.27 3.47 7.51
N CYS A 130 9.35 2.91 8.06
CA CYS A 130 9.33 1.56 8.64
C CYS A 130 8.36 1.50 9.82
N ALA A 131 8.43 2.46 10.75
CA ALA A 131 7.55 2.49 11.92
C ALA A 131 6.07 2.59 11.54
N HIS A 132 5.74 3.41 10.55
CA HIS A 132 4.37 3.55 10.04
C HIS A 132 3.85 2.23 9.48
N HIS A 133 4.54 1.65 8.50
CA HIS A 133 4.04 0.46 7.79
C HIS A 133 4.08 -0.81 8.64
N LEU A 134 5.08 -0.97 9.51
CA LEU A 134 5.10 -2.06 10.48
C LEU A 134 3.96 -1.90 11.51
N THR A 135 3.60 -0.67 11.90
CA THR A 135 2.40 -0.43 12.72
C THR A 135 1.14 -0.82 11.96
N CYS A 136 1.03 -0.51 10.66
CA CYS A 136 -0.09 -0.98 9.83
C CYS A 136 -0.21 -2.51 9.81
N LEU A 137 0.91 -3.26 9.75
CA LEU A 137 0.88 -4.72 9.84
C LEU A 137 0.30 -5.23 11.17
N THR A 138 0.45 -4.45 12.25
CA THR A 138 -0.12 -4.81 13.55
C THR A 138 -1.64 -4.62 13.61
N LEU A 139 -2.28 -3.99 12.62
CA LEU A 139 -3.75 -3.90 12.52
C LEU A 139 -4.42 -5.28 12.38
N ALA A 140 -3.69 -6.33 12.01
CA ALA A 140 -4.20 -7.69 11.99
C ALA A 140 -4.30 -8.35 13.39
N ALA A 141 -3.61 -7.81 14.39
CA ALA A 141 -3.58 -8.34 15.75
C ALA A 141 -4.90 -8.19 16.56
N PRO A 142 -5.70 -7.10 16.42
CA PRO A 142 -6.80 -6.82 17.34
C PRO A 142 -8.11 -7.58 17.09
N MET A 143 -8.10 -8.73 16.40
CA MET A 143 -9.33 -9.55 16.32
C MET A 143 -9.79 -10.13 17.68
N LEU A 144 -9.05 -9.85 18.76
CA LEU A 144 -9.31 -10.32 20.11
C LEU A 144 -9.53 -9.18 21.14
N ASP A 145 -9.16 -7.92 20.83
CA ASP A 145 -9.25 -6.78 21.76
C ASP A 145 -9.49 -5.44 21.01
N PRO A 146 -10.70 -4.84 21.11
CA PRO A 146 -11.03 -3.56 20.49
C PRO A 146 -10.18 -2.37 20.95
N ASP A 147 -9.72 -2.34 22.20
CA ASP A 147 -8.96 -1.20 22.74
C ASP A 147 -7.53 -1.16 22.16
N SER A 148 -6.96 -2.35 21.93
CA SER A 148 -5.70 -2.49 21.19
C SER A 148 -5.81 -1.97 19.75
N LEU A 149 -6.96 -2.16 19.08
CA LEU A 149 -7.18 -1.65 17.71
C LEU A 149 -7.18 -0.12 17.65
N ALA A 150 -7.88 0.53 18.57
CA ALA A 150 -7.96 1.99 18.64
C ALA A 150 -6.57 2.63 18.88
N SER A 151 -5.75 2.01 19.72
CA SER A 151 -4.37 2.46 19.98
C SER A 151 -3.47 2.34 18.73
N VAL A 152 -3.58 1.24 17.99
CA VAL A 152 -2.85 1.05 16.73
C VAL A 152 -3.29 2.08 15.69
N TRP A 153 -4.59 2.29 15.51
CA TRP A 153 -5.11 3.32 14.61
C TRP A 153 -4.58 4.70 14.92
N LYS A 154 -4.61 5.10 16.20
CA LYS A 154 -4.08 6.41 16.63
C LYS A 154 -2.60 6.58 16.27
N ARG A 155 -1.80 5.52 16.33
CA ARG A 155 -0.39 5.56 15.92
C ARG A 155 -0.21 5.67 14.41
N VAL A 156 -1.04 4.95 13.64
CA VAL A 156 -1.05 5.06 12.18
C VAL A 156 -1.42 6.47 11.76
N GLU A 157 -2.49 7.05 12.31
CA GLU A 157 -2.94 8.42 12.03
C GLU A 157 -1.91 9.48 12.45
N ALA A 158 -1.21 9.27 13.57
CA ALA A 158 -0.17 10.17 14.03
C ALA A 158 1.11 10.16 13.16
N THR A 159 1.19 9.25 12.18
CA THR A 159 2.35 9.13 11.30
C THR A 159 1.91 9.24 9.85
N THR A 160 2.39 10.25 9.15
CA THR A 160 2.24 10.34 7.69
C THR A 160 3.64 10.40 7.09
N PRO A 161 4.11 9.33 6.44
CA PRO A 161 5.39 9.38 5.75
C PRO A 161 5.38 10.47 4.67
N PRO A 162 6.51 11.19 4.46
CA PRO A 162 6.62 12.11 3.33
C PRO A 162 6.55 11.33 2.00
N LEU A 163 6.42 12.03 0.88
CA LEU A 163 6.59 11.41 -0.44
C LEU A 163 8.07 11.08 -0.66
N PHE A 164 8.39 9.86 -1.05
CA PHE A 164 9.77 9.42 -1.25
C PHE A 164 10.03 8.56 -2.48
N ILE A 165 9.00 7.90 -3.03
CA ILE A 165 9.13 6.92 -4.12
C ILE A 165 9.79 7.53 -5.36
N ASP A 166 10.78 6.85 -5.93
CA ASP A 166 11.57 7.31 -7.09
C ASP A 166 10.70 7.81 -8.25
N ALA A 167 9.63 7.08 -8.57
CA ALA A 167 8.74 7.41 -9.67
C ALA A 167 8.04 8.77 -9.56
N LEU A 168 8.02 9.39 -8.36
CA LEU A 168 7.45 10.72 -8.14
C LEU A 168 8.45 11.85 -8.45
N PHE A 169 9.73 11.54 -8.59
CA PHE A 169 10.82 12.51 -8.75
C PHE A 169 11.61 12.31 -10.05
N ALA A 170 11.28 11.29 -10.85
CA ALA A 170 12.00 10.92 -12.07
C ALA A 170 11.92 11.97 -13.20
N GLU A 171 10.98 12.91 -13.17
CA GLU A 171 10.85 13.97 -14.20
C GLU A 171 11.79 15.16 -13.98
N GLU A 172 12.34 15.37 -12.78
CA GLU A 172 13.19 16.53 -12.49
C GLU A 172 14.61 16.42 -13.07
N GLU A 173 15.06 15.21 -13.40
CA GLU A 173 16.43 14.95 -13.92
C GLU A 173 16.52 15.01 -15.45
N SER A 174 15.40 14.85 -16.18
CA SER A 174 15.37 14.96 -17.65
C SER A 174 15.28 16.40 -18.18
N GLY A 175 15.08 17.39 -17.30
CA GLY A 175 14.99 18.82 -17.66
C GLY A 175 16.29 19.62 -17.49
N ARG A 176 17.42 18.97 -17.15
CA ARG A 176 18.76 19.60 -17.02
C ARG A 176 19.77 19.02 -18.01
N GLY A 177 19.34 18.81 -19.26
CA GLY A 177 20.20 18.48 -20.41
C GLY A 177 20.42 19.68 -21.30
#